data_AF-A0A6P0XJM5-F1
#
_entry.id   AF-A0A6P0XJM5-F1
#
_cell.length_a   1.000
_cell.length_b   1.000
_cell.length_c   1.000
_cell.angle_alpha   90.00
_cell.angle_beta   90.00
_cell.angle_gamma   90.00
#
_symmetry.space_group_name_H-M   'P 1'
#
loop_
_entity.id
_entity.type
_entity.pdbx_description
1 polymer ?
#
loop_
_entity_poly.entity_id
_entity_poly.type
_entity_poly.pdbx_seq_one_letter_code
_entity_poly.pdbx_strand_id
1 'polypeptide(L)'
;ILLRGSGFFLTMLAFNSIEFNQVLLIFSVFSLAWLLGLVVPGAPGGVGIFEATALALLEQKFSPSIVLSAVAFYRLISVLSETFAAALAWLDQQNQQ
;
A
#
# COMPACT_ATOMS: atom_id res chain seq x y z
N ILE A 1 -3.03 4.79 9.38
CA ILE A 1 -3.71 3.67 8.68
C ILE A 1 -4.63 4.15 7.57
N LEU A 2 -5.58 5.06 7.83
CA LEU A 2 -6.63 5.43 6.87
C LEU A 2 -6.08 5.99 5.55
N LEU A 3 -5.21 7.00 5.59
CA LEU A 3 -4.62 7.57 4.36
C LEU A 3 -3.84 6.54 3.53
N ARG A 4 -3.08 5.68 4.21
CA ARG A 4 -2.33 4.59 3.55
C ARG A 4 -3.28 3.57 2.92
N GLY A 5 -4.34 3.18 3.63
CA GLY A 5 -5.38 2.28 3.12
C GLY A 5 -6.14 2.88 1.94
N SER A 6 -6.46 4.18 1.99
CA SER A 6 -7.09 4.89 0.87
C SER A 6 -6.18 4.92 -0.36
N GLY A 7 -4.87 5.15 -0.18
CA GLY A 7 -3.90 5.07 -1.28
C GLY A 7 -3.89 3.69 -1.94
N PHE A 8 -3.88 2.61 -1.15
CA PHE A 8 -3.96 1.25 -1.68
C PHE A 8 -5.30 0.98 -2.38
N PHE A 9 -6.41 1.41 -1.79
CA PHE A 9 -7.74 1.28 -2.39
C PHE A 9 -7.83 2.00 -3.74
N LEU A 10 -7.28 3.21 -3.85
CA LEU A 10 -7.24 3.96 -5.11
C LEU A 10 -6.39 3.24 -6.18
N THR A 11 -5.29 2.60 -5.79
CA THR A 11 -4.51 1.78 -6.74
C THR A 11 -5.28 0.54 -7.20
N MET A 12 -6.06 -0.10 -6.33
CA MET A 12 -6.96 -1.20 -6.71
C MET A 12 -8.02 -0.73 -7.71
N LEU A 13 -8.63 0.45 -7.47
CA LEU A 13 -9.59 1.07 -8.38
C LEU A 13 -8.99 1.42 -9.75
N ALA A 14 -7.70 1.73 -9.81
CA ALA A 14 -7.02 2.05 -11.07
C ALA A 14 -6.86 0.82 -11.98
N PHE A 15 -6.74 -0.38 -11.40
CA PHE A 15 -6.55 -1.63 -12.15
C PHE A 15 -7.82 -2.47 -12.31
N ASN A 16 -8.85 -2.23 -11.50
CA ASN A 16 -10.09 -2.98 -11.54
C ASN A 16 -11.29 -2.15 -11.04
N SER A 17 -12.48 -2.42 -11.57
CA SER A 17 -13.72 -1.89 -10.98
C SER A 17 -14.02 -2.60 -9.66
N ILE A 18 -14.31 -1.82 -8.61
CA ILE A 18 -14.55 -2.35 -7.25
C ILE A 18 -16.02 -2.16 -6.89
N GLU A 19 -16.67 -3.26 -6.51
CA GLU A 19 -18.04 -3.25 -6.00
C GLU A 19 -18.08 -2.73 -4.55
N PHE A 20 -19.20 -2.15 -4.13
CA PHE A 20 -19.33 -1.56 -2.79
C PHE A 20 -19.09 -2.60 -1.66
N ASN A 21 -19.48 -3.85 -1.88
CA ASN A 21 -19.28 -4.95 -0.93
C ASN A 21 -17.80 -5.37 -0.76
N GLN A 22 -16.91 -4.98 -1.69
CA GLN A 22 -15.48 -5.28 -1.65
C GLN A 22 -14.67 -4.22 -0.90
N VAL A 23 -15.24 -3.03 -0.68
CA VAL A 23 -14.53 -1.91 -0.02
C VAL A 23 -14.04 -2.33 1.36
N LEU A 24 -14.93 -2.86 2.20
CA LEU A 24 -14.56 -3.29 3.55
C LEU A 24 -13.54 -4.43 3.54
N LEU A 25 -13.64 -5.35 2.57
CA LEU A 25 -12.68 -6.43 2.38
C LEU A 25 -11.28 -5.88 2.10
N ILE A 26 -11.14 -4.95 1.15
CA ILE A 26 -9.85 -4.39 0.74
C ILE A 26 -9.18 -3.66 1.90
N PHE A 27 -9.92 -2.82 2.64
CA PHE A 27 -9.38 -2.13 3.82
C PHE A 27 -8.99 -3.09 4.95
N SER A 28 -9.76 -4.16 5.15
CA SER A 28 -9.47 -5.18 6.17
C SER A 28 -8.20 -5.97 5.82
N VAL A 29 -8.09 -6.43 4.57
CA VAL A 29 -6.91 -7.12 4.09
C VAL A 29 -5.68 -6.22 4.13
N PHE A 30 -5.80 -4.96 3.69
CA PHE A 30 -4.71 -3.99 3.77
C PHE A 30 -4.21 -3.84 5.21
N SER A 31 -5.12 -3.69 6.16
CA SER A 31 -4.76 -3.49 7.57
C SER A 31 -4.06 -4.72 8.16
N LEU A 32 -4.54 -5.93 7.84
CA LEU A 32 -3.92 -7.18 8.27
C LEU A 32 -2.54 -7.39 7.62
N ALA A 33 -2.44 -7.21 6.30
CA ALA A 33 -1.18 -7.35 5.56
C ALA A 33 -0.13 -6.35 6.05
N TRP A 34 -0.53 -5.11 6.32
CA TRP A 34 0.37 -4.09 6.87
C TRP A 34 0.81 -4.45 8.29
N LEU A 35 -0.11 -4.89 9.15
CA LEU A 35 0.21 -5.32 10.52
C LEU A 35 1.19 -6.50 10.51
N LEU A 36 0.93 -7.54 9.71
CA LEU A 36 1.81 -8.70 9.59
C LEU A 36 3.19 -8.31 9.03
N GLY A 37 3.24 -7.38 8.07
CA GLY A 37 4.49 -6.84 7.56
C GLY A 37 5.35 -6.11 8.61
N LEU A 38 4.76 -5.67 9.73
CA LEU A 38 5.49 -5.08 10.86
C LEU A 38 5.89 -6.10 11.92
N VAL A 39 5.04 -7.11 12.15
CA VAL A 39 5.22 -8.08 13.25
C VAL A 39 6.18 -9.21 12.87
N VAL A 40 6.22 -9.61 11.59
CA VAL A 40 7.05 -10.75 11.18
C VAL A 40 8.54 -10.36 11.14
N PRO A 41 9.39 -10.99 11.96
CA PRO A 41 10.83 -10.71 11.96
C PRO A 41 11.50 -11.23 10.69
N GLY A 42 12.57 -10.56 10.27
CA GLY A 42 13.37 -10.97 9.11
C GLY A 42 12.88 -10.45 7.75
N ALA A 43 11.74 -9.74 7.69
CA ALA A 43 11.26 -9.06 6.49
C ALA A 43 11.40 -7.54 6.63
N PRO A 44 12.51 -6.92 6.16
CA PRO A 44 12.67 -5.47 6.23
C PRO A 44 11.54 -4.76 5.49
N GLY A 45 10.82 -3.86 6.18
CA GLY A 45 9.69 -3.13 5.61
C GLY A 45 8.50 -3.99 5.17
N GLY A 46 8.39 -5.23 5.68
CA GLY A 46 7.31 -6.15 5.36
C GLY A 46 7.30 -6.62 3.91
N VAL A 47 8.42 -6.52 3.19
CA VAL A 47 8.57 -6.99 1.81
C VAL A 47 8.38 -8.51 1.76
N GLY A 48 7.51 -8.97 0.86
CA GLY A 48 7.12 -10.38 0.74
C GLY A 48 5.94 -10.74 1.66
N ILE A 49 5.95 -10.28 2.92
CA ILE A 49 4.86 -10.57 3.88
C ILE A 49 3.57 -9.84 3.50
N PHE A 50 3.66 -8.57 3.14
CA PHE A 50 2.50 -7.78 2.71
C PHE A 50 1.87 -8.39 1.44
N GLU A 51 2.70 -8.69 0.45
CA GLU A 51 2.30 -9.26 -0.83
C GLU A 51 1.68 -10.65 -0.66
N ALA A 52 2.32 -11.53 0.09
CA ALA A 52 1.81 -12.89 0.33
C ALA A 52 0.47 -12.85 1.09
N THR A 53 0.36 -11.99 2.11
CA THR A 53 -0.90 -11.84 2.85
C THR A 53 -2.00 -11.25 1.97
N ALA A 54 -1.70 -10.21 1.19
CA ALA A 54 -2.67 -9.59 0.30
C ALA A 54 -3.15 -10.57 -0.78
N LEU A 55 -2.24 -11.34 -1.39
CA LEU A 55 -2.58 -12.39 -2.34
C LEU A 55 -3.46 -13.46 -1.71
N ALA A 56 -3.03 -14.04 -0.58
CA ALA A 56 -3.76 -15.13 0.08
C ALA A 56 -5.20 -14.74 0.45
N LEU A 57 -5.46 -13.47 0.75
CA LEU A 57 -6.78 -13.00 1.16
C LEU A 57 -7.62 -12.39 0.03
N LEU A 58 -7.01 -11.92 -1.07
CA LEU A 58 -7.71 -11.28 -2.19
C LEU A 58 -7.81 -12.15 -3.44
N GLU A 59 -7.02 -13.22 -3.58
CA GLU A 59 -6.98 -14.05 -4.79
C GLU A 59 -8.33 -14.69 -5.15
N GLN A 60 -9.22 -14.89 -4.17
CA GLN A 60 -10.57 -15.42 -4.40
C GLN A 60 -11.49 -14.42 -5.13
N LYS A 61 -11.17 -13.12 -5.09
CA LYS A 61 -11.98 -12.03 -5.66
C LYS A 61 -11.26 -11.27 -6.76
N PHE A 62 -9.94 -11.26 -6.75
CA PHE A 62 -9.10 -10.49 -7.66
C PHE A 62 -8.01 -11.37 -8.25
N SER A 63 -7.71 -11.17 -9.53
CA SER A 63 -6.57 -11.85 -10.15
C SER A 63 -5.27 -11.47 -9.43
N PRO A 64 -4.33 -12.43 -9.21
CA PRO A 64 -3.03 -12.15 -8.62
C PRO A 64 -2.28 -11.00 -9.31
N SER A 65 -2.41 -10.89 -10.64
CA SER A 65 -1.78 -9.82 -11.43
C SER A 65 -2.28 -8.43 -11.05
N ILE A 66 -3.59 -8.30 -10.74
CA ILE A 66 -4.19 -7.03 -10.32
C ILE A 66 -3.69 -6.67 -8.92
N VAL A 67 -3.71 -7.63 -7.99
CA VAL A 67 -3.26 -7.42 -6.60
C VAL A 67 -1.79 -6.98 -6.58
N LEU A 68 -0.91 -7.71 -7.26
CA LEU A 68 0.52 -7.38 -7.31
C LEU A 68 0.79 -6.03 -7.98
N SER A 69 0.06 -5.71 -9.06
CA SER A 69 0.17 -4.40 -9.72
C SER A 69 -0.25 -3.28 -8.76
N ALA A 70 -1.39 -3.43 -8.07
CA ALA A 70 -1.84 -2.45 -7.09
C ALA A 70 -0.83 -2.27 -5.95
N VAL A 71 -0.27 -3.37 -5.41
CA VAL A 71 0.77 -3.31 -4.36
C VAL A 71 2.01 -2.56 -4.84
N ALA A 72 2.49 -2.87 -6.06
CA ALA A 72 3.68 -2.25 -6.62
C ALA A 72 3.50 -0.74 -6.81
N PHE A 73 2.36 -0.32 -7.40
CA PHE A 73 2.06 1.09 -7.60
C PHE A 73 1.79 1.82 -6.28
N TYR A 74 1.14 1.18 -5.31
CA TYR A 74 0.94 1.73 -3.98
C TYR A 74 2.29 2.06 -3.31
N ARG A 75 3.24 1.12 -3.35
CA ARG A 75 4.58 1.32 -2.80
C ARG A 75 5.31 2.45 -3.53
N LEU A 76 5.26 2.48 -4.86
CA LEU A 76 5.87 3.54 -5.66
C LEU A 76 5.32 4.91 -5.27
N ILE A 77 4.00 5.06 -5.19
CA ILE A 77 3.35 6.32 -4.81
C ILE A 77 3.72 6.73 -3.38
N SER A 78 3.77 5.79 -2.43
CA SER A 78 4.16 6.06 -1.04
C SER A 78 5.59 6.58 -0.97
N VAL A 79 6.53 5.86 -1.58
CA VAL A 79 7.95 6.23 -1.59
C VAL A 79 8.16 7.58 -2.27
N LEU A 80 7.49 7.84 -3.39
CA LEU A 80 7.55 9.14 -4.06
C LEU A 80 6.99 10.25 -3.16
N SER A 81 5.89 10.01 -2.46
CA SER A 81 5.29 11.00 -1.55
C SER A 81 6.22 11.32 -0.38
N GLU A 82 6.84 10.30 0.22
CA GLU A 82 7.82 10.45 1.30
C GLU A 82 9.08 11.19 0.83
N THR A 83 9.56 10.86 -0.38
CA THR A 83 10.73 11.52 -1.00
C THR A 83 10.45 12.98 -1.32
N PHE A 84 9.27 13.30 -1.88
CA PHE A 84 8.86 14.68 -2.14
C PHE A 84 8.74 15.49 -0.86
N ALA A 85 8.11 14.94 0.18
CA ALA A 85 7.99 15.61 1.47
C ALA A 85 9.37 15.91 2.09
N ALA A 86 10.28 14.94 2.04
CA ALA A 86 11.65 15.13 2.51
C ALA A 86 12.41 16.18 1.70
N ALA A 87 12.27 16.18 0.37
CA ALA A 87 12.89 17.17 -0.52
C ALA A 87 12.38 18.59 -0.24
N LEU A 88 11.07 18.76 -0.06
CA LEU A 88 10.47 20.05 0.28
C LEU A 88 10.94 20.55 1.66
N ALA A 89 11.00 19.68 2.66
CA ALA A 89 11.51 20.02 3.98
C ALA A 89 12.98 20.45 3.95
N TRP A 90 13.80 19.79 3.12
CA TRP A 90 15.21 20.15 2.94
C TRP A 90 15.39 21.53 2.28
N LEU A 91 14.59 21.83 1.25
CA LEU A 91 14.62 23.14 0.59
C LEU A 91 14.17 24.27 1.54
N ASP A 92 13.15 24.02 2.37
CA ASP A 92 12.69 24.99 3.36
C ASP A 92 13.77 25.30 4.42
N GLN A 93 14.48 24.27 4.87
CA GLN A 93 15.61 24.46 5.80
C GLN A 93 16.74 25.28 5.19
N GLN A 94 17.04 25.12 3.90
CA GLN A 94 18.05 25.94 3.22
C GLN A 94 17.63 27.41 3.09
N ASN A 95 16.33 27.68 2.91
CA ASN A 95 15.82 29.05 2.81
C ASN A 95 15.80 29.80 4.15
N GLN A 96 15.85 29.09 5.29
CA GLN A 96 15.88 29.69 6.63
C GLN A 96 17.30 29.89 7.19
N GLN A 97 18.35 29.44 6.49
CA GLN A 97 19.75 29.69 6.80
C GLN A 97 20.29 30.89 6.03
#